data_AF-A0A537F0E0-F1
#
_entry.id   AF-A0A537F0E0-F1
#
_cell.length_a   1.000
_cell.length_b   1.000
_cell.length_c   1.000
_cell.angle_alpha   90.00
_cell.angle_beta   90.00
_cell.angle_gamma   90.00
#
_symmetry.space_group_name_H-M   'P 1'
#
loop_
_entity.id
_entity.type
_entity.pdbx_description
1 polymer ?
#
loop_
_entity_poly.entity_id
_entity_poly.type
_entity_poly.pdbx_seq_one_letter_code
_entity_poly.pdbx_strand_id
1 'polypeptide(L)'
;MIGRGTWLDKIAADVVEREKRLGRAGKSLRVESGLGASGIPHIGSFGDAARAHGVKMALENIEVSTELIAFSDDMDGLRRVPAGFPKSLSKYLGFPVSSIPDPFGCHESYGQHMGSLLLDALDKAGIAYRPVSGTRAYKEGLFNEQIDKILRNYAKVGL
;
A
#
# COMPACT_ATOMS: atom_id res chain seq x y z
N MET A 1 -11.03 -3.47 28.35
CA MET A 1 -9.80 -2.78 28.80
C MET A 1 -9.61 -1.59 27.88
N ILE A 2 -9.58 -0.37 28.42
CA ILE A 2 -9.76 0.92 27.73
C ILE A 2 -8.48 1.34 26.98
N GLY A 3 -8.65 2.08 25.87
CA GLY A 3 -7.59 2.81 25.16
C GLY A 3 -6.72 3.65 26.10
N ARG A 4 -5.41 3.58 25.91
CA ARG A 4 -4.41 4.18 26.83
C ARG A 4 -4.15 5.66 26.57
N GLY A 5 -5.02 6.34 25.83
CA GLY A 5 -4.80 7.74 25.44
C GLY A 5 -3.62 7.92 24.49
N THR A 6 -3.35 6.91 23.65
CA THR A 6 -2.28 7.02 22.64
C THR A 6 -2.74 7.87 21.46
N TRP A 7 -1.80 8.32 20.63
CA TRP A 7 -2.14 9.02 19.38
C TRP A 7 -2.94 8.13 18.42
N LEU A 8 -2.77 6.80 18.47
CA LEU A 8 -3.52 5.83 17.66
C LEU A 8 -5.01 5.83 18.04
N ASP A 9 -5.30 5.79 19.34
CA ASP A 9 -6.67 5.82 19.87
C ASP A 9 -7.38 7.12 19.45
N LYS A 10 -6.65 8.25 19.52
CA LYS A 10 -7.17 9.55 19.07
C LYS A 10 -7.50 9.54 17.57
N ILE A 11 -6.58 9.04 16.73
CA ILE A 11 -6.82 8.96 15.28
C ILE A 11 -8.03 8.08 14.97
N ALA A 12 -8.17 6.93 15.65
CA ALA A 12 -9.33 6.05 15.48
C ALA A 12 -10.64 6.79 15.83
N ALA A 13 -10.68 7.50 16.96
CA ALA A 13 -11.84 8.29 17.37
C ALA A 13 -12.18 9.40 16.36
N ASP A 14 -11.17 10.15 15.91
CA ASP A 14 -11.33 11.24 14.94
C ASP A 14 -11.87 10.72 13.59
N VAL A 15 -11.40 9.56 13.12
CA VAL A 15 -11.90 8.90 11.91
C VAL A 15 -13.36 8.49 12.08
N VAL A 16 -13.72 7.85 13.19
CA VAL A 16 -15.11 7.40 13.44
C VAL A 16 -16.06 8.60 13.52
N GLU A 17 -15.67 9.68 14.20
CA GLU A 17 -16.48 10.89 14.30
C GLU A 17 -16.66 11.56 12.94
N ARG A 18 -15.60 11.59 12.12
CA ARG A 18 -15.69 12.07 10.73
C ARG A 18 -16.67 11.22 9.90
N GLU A 19 -16.62 9.90 10.01
CA GLU A 19 -17.53 9.02 9.27
C GLU A 19 -18.99 9.20 9.71
N LYS A 20 -19.25 9.45 11.00
CA LYS A 20 -20.59 9.82 11.50
C LYS A 20 -21.08 11.13 10.89
N ARG A 21 -20.26 12.18 10.92
CA ARG A 21 -20.60 13.49 10.32
C ARG A 21 -20.90 13.40 8.82
N LEU A 22 -20.26 12.46 8.13
CA LEU A 22 -20.47 12.21 6.70
C LEU A 22 -21.62 11.26 6.40
N GLY A 23 -22.37 10.81 7.42
CA GLY A 23 -23.50 9.89 7.26
C GLY A 23 -23.09 8.48 6.82
N ARG A 24 -21.86 8.05 7.13
CA ARG A 24 -21.29 6.75 6.75
C ARG A 24 -20.98 5.84 7.94
N ALA A 25 -21.58 6.14 9.11
CA ALA A 25 -21.45 5.32 10.30
C ALA A 25 -21.84 3.85 10.04
N GLY A 26 -21.16 2.91 10.71
CA GLY A 26 -21.46 1.48 10.62
C GLY A 26 -20.89 0.76 9.38
N LYS A 27 -20.16 1.45 8.49
CA LYS A 27 -19.40 0.80 7.42
C LYS A 27 -18.09 0.23 7.97
N SER A 28 -17.67 -0.92 7.43
CA SER A 28 -16.31 -1.40 7.65
C SER A 28 -15.30 -0.39 7.10
N LEU A 29 -14.20 -0.22 7.83
CA LEU A 29 -13.14 0.70 7.44
C LEU A 29 -11.96 -0.07 6.86
N ARG A 30 -11.18 0.63 6.05
CA ARG A 30 -9.91 0.14 5.51
C ARG A 30 -8.84 1.15 5.86
N VAL A 31 -7.75 0.67 6.41
CA VAL A 31 -6.51 1.41 6.50
C VAL A 31 -5.56 0.88 5.44
N GLU A 32 -4.69 1.72 4.93
CA GLU A 32 -3.81 1.37 3.83
C GLU A 32 -2.37 1.75 4.17
N SER A 33 -1.44 0.94 3.69
CA SER A 33 -0.01 1.25 3.64
C SER A 33 0.50 0.99 2.22
N GLY A 34 1.40 1.84 1.76
CA GLY A 34 1.98 1.76 0.43
C GLY A 34 3.25 0.91 0.41
N LEU A 35 3.40 0.10 -0.64
CA LEU A 35 4.57 -0.72 -0.90
C LEU A 35 5.22 -0.28 -2.21
N GLY A 36 6.29 0.50 -2.08
CA GLY A 36 7.13 0.89 -3.21
C GLY A 36 7.94 -0.30 -3.71
N ALA A 37 7.52 -0.90 -4.83
CA ALA A 37 8.16 -2.09 -5.40
C ALA A 37 9.41 -1.79 -6.25
N SER A 38 9.83 -0.52 -6.34
CA SER A 38 10.96 -0.10 -7.19
C SER A 38 12.35 -0.22 -6.55
N GLY A 39 12.45 -0.53 -5.26
CA GLY A 39 13.73 -0.63 -4.55
C GLY A 39 13.66 -1.51 -3.30
N ILE A 40 14.80 -1.68 -2.65
CA ILE A 40 14.92 -2.51 -1.44
C ILE A 40 14.10 -1.87 -0.30
N PRO A 41 13.12 -2.58 0.29
CA PRO A 41 12.39 -2.08 1.44
C PRO A 41 13.31 -1.76 2.62
N HIS A 42 12.99 -0.70 3.36
CA HIS A 42 13.74 -0.27 4.53
C HIS A 42 12.82 -0.08 5.74
N ILE A 43 13.41 0.21 6.91
CA ILE A 43 12.65 0.36 8.16
C ILE A 43 11.53 1.42 8.06
N GLY A 44 11.70 2.45 7.24
CA GLY A 44 10.65 3.41 6.93
C GLY A 44 9.40 2.81 6.27
N SER A 45 9.56 1.91 5.29
CA SER A 45 8.46 1.20 4.61
C SER A 45 7.73 0.27 5.58
N PHE A 46 8.50 -0.48 6.38
CA PHE A 46 7.94 -1.30 7.46
C PHE A 46 7.18 -0.45 8.49
N GLY A 47 7.77 0.67 8.90
CA GLY A 47 7.16 1.58 9.85
C GLY A 47 5.84 2.16 9.35
N ASP A 48 5.64 2.30 8.03
CA ASP A 48 4.37 2.73 7.45
C ASP A 48 3.26 1.70 7.66
N ALA A 49 3.52 0.45 7.26
CA ALA A 49 2.62 -0.66 7.49
C ALA A 49 2.35 -0.90 8.99
N ALA A 50 3.39 -0.79 9.84
CA ALA A 50 3.24 -0.94 11.28
C ALA A 50 2.36 0.16 11.90
N ARG A 51 2.48 1.42 11.45
CA ARG A 51 1.60 2.51 11.89
C ARG A 51 0.17 2.30 11.42
N ALA A 52 -0.04 1.92 10.16
CA ALA A 52 -1.36 1.60 9.63
C ALA A 52 -2.00 0.45 10.41
N HIS A 53 -1.23 -0.59 10.72
CA HIS A 53 -1.68 -1.70 11.59
C HIS A 53 -2.03 -1.23 13.01
N GLY A 54 -1.27 -0.31 13.59
CA GLY A 54 -1.61 0.33 14.86
C GLY A 54 -2.98 1.01 14.84
N VAL A 55 -3.30 1.72 13.76
CA VAL A 55 -4.61 2.37 13.59
C VAL A 55 -5.72 1.32 13.39
N LYS A 56 -5.46 0.26 12.62
CA LYS A 56 -6.38 -0.89 12.51
C LYS A 56 -6.74 -1.44 13.88
N MET A 57 -5.74 -1.75 14.71
CA MET A 57 -5.97 -2.28 16.06
C MET A 57 -6.77 -1.31 16.93
N ALA A 58 -6.47 -0.01 16.86
CA ALA A 58 -7.20 1.01 17.61
C ALA A 58 -8.68 1.11 17.18
N LEU A 59 -8.98 0.97 15.89
CA LEU A 59 -10.35 0.91 15.36
C LEU A 59 -11.06 -0.38 15.80
N GLU A 60 -10.38 -1.52 15.74
CA GLU A 60 -10.94 -2.81 16.19
C GLU A 60 -11.23 -2.81 17.70
N ASN A 61 -10.41 -2.13 18.51
CA ASN A 61 -10.64 -1.97 19.95
C ASN A 61 -11.92 -1.21 20.30
N ILE A 62 -12.44 -0.40 19.38
CA ILE A 62 -13.74 0.29 19.50
C ILE A 62 -14.81 -0.35 18.61
N GLU A 63 -14.64 -1.65 18.33
CA GLU A 63 -15.60 -2.52 17.63
C GLU A 63 -15.86 -2.13 16.17
N VAL A 64 -14.96 -1.39 15.53
CA VAL A 64 -15.03 -1.07 14.11
C VAL A 64 -14.26 -2.11 13.29
N SER A 65 -15.00 -2.93 12.54
CA SER A 65 -14.42 -3.91 11.61
C SER A 65 -13.50 -3.21 10.60
N THR A 66 -12.21 -3.54 10.65
CA THR A 66 -11.18 -2.85 9.89
C THR A 66 -10.20 -3.83 9.23
N GLU A 67 -9.88 -3.60 7.95
CA GLU A 67 -8.85 -4.34 7.22
C GLU A 67 -7.64 -3.43 6.93
N LEU A 68 -6.43 -3.97 7.01
CA LEU A 68 -5.21 -3.32 6.53
C LEU A 68 -4.94 -3.78 5.09
N ILE A 69 -4.87 -2.83 4.17
CA ILE A 69 -4.45 -3.06 2.78
C ILE A 69 -2.95 -2.74 2.66
N ALA A 70 -2.18 -3.69 2.14
CA ALA A 70 -0.81 -3.47 1.69
C ALA A 70 -0.85 -3.29 0.17
N PHE A 71 -0.93 -2.05 -0.30
CA PHE A 71 -1.06 -1.74 -1.72
C PHE A 71 0.33 -1.60 -2.35
N SER A 72 0.61 -2.40 -3.37
CA SER A 72 1.87 -2.39 -4.11
C SER A 72 1.76 -1.55 -5.37
N ASP A 73 2.54 -0.48 -5.45
CA ASP A 73 2.68 0.35 -6.66
C ASP A 73 3.58 -0.33 -7.69
N ASP A 74 3.36 -1.61 -7.97
CA ASP A 74 4.19 -2.42 -8.87
C ASP A 74 4.03 -2.08 -10.36
N MET A 75 3.14 -1.14 -10.68
CA MET A 75 3.01 -0.55 -12.01
C MET A 75 3.98 0.64 -12.20
N ASP A 76 4.60 1.16 -11.13
CA ASP A 76 5.55 2.26 -11.23
C ASP A 76 6.80 1.86 -12.03
N GLY A 77 7.29 2.82 -12.81
CA GLY A 77 8.51 2.65 -13.59
C GLY A 77 9.75 2.51 -12.70
N LEU A 78 10.67 1.61 -13.04
CA LEU A 78 11.98 1.54 -12.39
C LEU A 78 12.75 2.86 -12.60
N ARG A 79 12.88 3.67 -11.55
CA ARG A 79 13.51 5.01 -11.65
C ARG A 79 15.03 4.97 -11.69
N ARG A 80 15.63 4.02 -10.98
CA ARG A 80 17.08 3.79 -10.92
C ARG A 80 17.35 2.33 -10.57
N VAL A 81 18.50 1.80 -10.99
CA VAL A 81 18.95 0.48 -10.53
C VAL A 81 19.48 0.59 -9.10
N PRO A 82 18.97 -0.19 -8.13
CA PRO A 82 19.49 -0.14 -6.76
C PRO A 82 20.95 -0.57 -6.65
N ALA A 83 21.65 -0.09 -5.62
CA ALA A 83 23.00 -0.57 -5.33
C ALA A 83 22.99 -2.07 -5.00
N GLY A 84 23.98 -2.81 -5.50
CA GLY A 84 24.06 -4.26 -5.33
C GLY A 84 23.27 -5.08 -6.36
N PHE A 85 22.50 -4.43 -7.25
CA PHE A 85 21.75 -5.11 -8.29
C PHE A 85 22.53 -5.19 -9.62
N PRO A 86 22.22 -6.16 -10.49
CA PRO A 86 22.87 -6.27 -11.80
C PRO A 86 22.69 -5.01 -12.65
N LYS A 87 23.78 -4.49 -13.19
CA LYS A 87 23.77 -3.32 -14.10
C LYS A 87 22.90 -3.53 -15.34
N SER A 88 22.65 -4.79 -15.72
CA SER A 88 21.76 -5.17 -16.83
C SER A 88 20.32 -4.67 -16.64
N LEU A 89 19.89 -4.36 -15.42
CA LEU A 89 18.56 -3.77 -15.17
C LEU A 89 18.40 -2.35 -15.73
N SER A 90 19.51 -1.68 -16.09
CA SER A 90 19.47 -0.32 -16.66
C SER A 90 18.67 -0.25 -17.96
N LYS A 91 18.54 -1.36 -18.70
CA LYS A 91 17.71 -1.44 -19.92
C LYS A 91 16.20 -1.40 -19.64
N TYR A 92 15.79 -1.61 -18.39
CA TYR A 92 14.41 -1.60 -17.94
C TYR A 92 14.03 -0.31 -17.18
N LEU A 93 14.88 0.72 -17.23
CA LEU A 93 14.53 2.01 -16.63
C LEU A 93 13.25 2.56 -17.27
N GLY A 94 12.30 3.00 -16.45
CA GLY A 94 10.97 3.47 -16.86
C GLY A 94 9.95 2.36 -17.13
N PHE A 95 10.34 1.09 -17.16
CA PHE A 95 9.40 -0.02 -17.31
C PHE A 95 8.70 -0.32 -15.98
N PRO A 96 7.40 -0.69 -15.99
CA PRO A 96 6.69 -1.12 -14.79
C PRO A 96 7.44 -2.23 -14.07
N VAL A 97 7.69 -2.10 -12.77
CA VAL A 97 8.51 -3.05 -12.02
C VAL A 97 7.92 -4.46 -11.98
N SER A 98 6.60 -4.61 -12.15
CA SER A 98 5.90 -5.89 -12.34
C SER A 98 6.18 -6.57 -13.68
N SER A 99 6.70 -5.86 -14.68
CA SER A 99 7.05 -6.40 -16.00
C SER A 99 8.53 -6.77 -16.16
N ILE A 100 9.36 -6.35 -15.20
CA ILE A 100 10.80 -6.56 -15.24
C ILE A 100 11.10 -7.96 -14.67
N PRO A 101 11.88 -8.82 -15.35
CA PRO A 101 12.27 -10.12 -14.81
C PRO A 101 13.04 -10.00 -13.49
N ASP A 102 12.78 -10.90 -12.54
CA ASP A 102 13.55 -10.96 -11.29
C ASP A 102 15.03 -11.29 -11.59
N PRO A 103 16.00 -10.42 -11.26
CA PRO A 103 17.42 -10.70 -11.46
C PRO A 103 17.94 -11.92 -10.69
N PHE A 104 17.23 -12.39 -9.66
CA PHE A 104 17.61 -13.55 -8.84
C PHE A 104 16.82 -14.81 -9.16
N GLY A 105 15.77 -14.71 -9.99
CA GLY A 105 14.98 -15.84 -10.45
C GLY A 105 14.14 -16.54 -9.38
N CYS A 106 13.88 -15.92 -8.22
CA CYS A 106 13.06 -16.51 -7.17
C CYS A 106 11.59 -16.04 -7.20
N HIS A 107 11.27 -14.98 -7.94
CA HIS A 107 9.92 -14.48 -8.17
C HIS A 107 9.66 -14.25 -9.67
N GLU A 108 8.41 -14.02 -10.06
CA GLU A 108 8.03 -13.81 -11.47
C GLU A 108 8.55 -12.48 -12.01
N SER A 109 8.69 -11.47 -11.14
CA SER A 109 9.16 -10.14 -11.50
C SER A 109 10.02 -9.49 -10.41
N TYR A 110 10.82 -8.50 -10.80
CA TYR A 110 11.55 -7.62 -9.91
C TYR A 110 10.62 -6.96 -8.88
N GLY A 111 9.45 -6.47 -9.32
CA GLY A 111 8.47 -5.84 -8.43
C GLY A 111 7.94 -6.81 -7.37
N GLN A 112 7.66 -8.06 -7.76
CA GLN A 112 7.25 -9.11 -6.82
C GLN A 112 8.37 -9.48 -5.85
N HIS A 113 9.62 -9.56 -6.32
CA HIS A 113 10.79 -9.79 -5.48
C HIS A 113 10.94 -8.67 -4.43
N MET A 114 10.90 -7.40 -4.83
CA MET A 114 10.99 -6.29 -3.87
C MET A 114 9.82 -6.30 -2.89
N GLY A 115 8.62 -6.58 -3.39
CA GLY A 115 7.40 -6.69 -2.60
C GLY A 115 7.52 -7.74 -1.50
N SER A 116 7.94 -8.95 -1.87
CA SER A 116 7.99 -10.08 -0.94
C SER A 116 8.93 -9.85 0.24
N LEU A 117 10.00 -9.07 0.08
CA LEU A 117 10.90 -8.72 1.18
C LEU A 117 10.19 -7.93 2.29
N LEU A 118 9.31 -6.97 1.93
CA LEU A 118 8.54 -6.24 2.93
C LEU A 118 7.44 -7.13 3.53
N LEU A 119 6.74 -7.89 2.69
CA LEU A 119 5.66 -8.77 3.12
C LEU A 119 6.16 -9.82 4.13
N ASP A 120 7.30 -10.45 3.87
CA ASP A 120 7.95 -11.38 4.80
C ASP A 120 8.33 -10.72 6.14
N ALA A 121 8.78 -9.45 6.12
CA ALA A 121 9.04 -8.71 7.34
C ALA A 121 7.76 -8.42 8.15
N LEU A 122 6.64 -8.12 7.48
CA LEU A 122 5.34 -7.94 8.11
C LEU A 122 4.80 -9.24 8.70
N ASP A 123 4.93 -10.34 7.97
CA ASP A 123 4.51 -11.68 8.41
C ASP A 123 5.28 -12.09 9.67
N LYS A 124 6.61 -11.90 9.68
CA LYS A 124 7.47 -12.16 10.85
C LYS A 124 7.12 -11.28 12.05
N ALA A 125 6.59 -10.08 11.82
CA ALA A 125 6.12 -9.19 12.88
C ALA A 125 4.69 -9.49 13.35
N GLY A 126 4.00 -10.47 12.74
CA GLY A 126 2.61 -10.81 13.05
C GLY A 126 1.59 -9.77 12.58
N ILE A 127 1.95 -8.93 11.61
CA ILE A 127 1.07 -7.90 11.07
C ILE A 127 0.17 -8.53 10.02
N ALA A 128 -1.14 -8.60 10.29
CA ALA A 128 -2.13 -9.08 9.32
C ALA A 128 -2.53 -7.98 8.33
N TYR A 129 -2.45 -8.29 7.04
CA TYR A 129 -2.79 -7.40 5.92
C TYR A 129 -3.42 -8.17 4.76
N ARG A 130 -4.08 -7.45 3.85
CA ARG A 130 -4.50 -7.93 2.53
C ARG A 130 -3.61 -7.31 1.45
N PRO A 131 -2.80 -8.10 0.72
CA PRO A 131 -1.97 -7.57 -0.35
C PRO A 131 -2.82 -7.20 -1.56
N VAL A 132 -2.48 -6.08 -2.21
CA VAL A 132 -3.10 -5.63 -3.46
C VAL A 132 -2.01 -5.21 -4.44
N SER A 133 -2.03 -5.75 -5.65
CA SER A 133 -1.13 -5.34 -6.73
C SER A 133 -1.76 -4.21 -7.55
N GLY A 134 -1.04 -3.13 -7.75
CA GLY A 134 -1.44 -2.03 -8.62
C GLY A 134 -1.60 -2.49 -10.06
N THR A 135 -0.67 -3.29 -10.57
CA THR A 135 -0.73 -3.89 -11.92
C THR A 135 -2.00 -4.69 -12.10
N ARG A 136 -2.37 -5.51 -11.11
CA ARG A 136 -3.63 -6.26 -11.15
C ARG A 136 -4.84 -5.32 -11.10
N ALA A 137 -4.84 -4.34 -10.21
CA ALA A 137 -5.92 -3.35 -10.09
C ALA A 137 -6.17 -2.59 -11.41
N TYR A 138 -5.11 -2.18 -12.11
CA TYR A 138 -5.22 -1.59 -13.44
C TYR A 138 -5.74 -2.59 -14.48
N LYS A 139 -5.18 -3.80 -14.55
CA LYS A 139 -5.57 -4.82 -15.55
C LYS A 139 -7.01 -5.29 -15.40
N GLU A 140 -7.50 -5.42 -14.17
CA GLU A 140 -8.86 -5.83 -13.86
C GLU A 140 -9.87 -4.67 -13.96
N GLY A 141 -9.40 -3.45 -14.26
CA GLY A 141 -10.25 -2.29 -14.46
C GLY A 141 -10.82 -1.69 -13.18
N LEU A 142 -10.23 -1.99 -12.01
CA LEU A 142 -10.67 -1.46 -10.71
C LEU A 142 -10.68 0.08 -10.69
N PHE A 143 -9.77 0.70 -11.45
CA PHE A 143 -9.62 2.16 -11.51
C PHE A 143 -10.30 2.81 -12.73
N ASN A 144 -10.94 2.05 -13.63
CA ASN A 144 -11.43 2.57 -14.91
C ASN A 144 -12.42 3.74 -14.73
N GLU A 145 -13.35 3.62 -13.79
CA GLU A 145 -14.33 4.66 -13.50
C GLU A 145 -13.67 5.95 -12.98
N GLN A 146 -12.68 5.80 -12.09
CA GLN A 146 -11.95 6.91 -11.51
C GLN A 146 -11.04 7.59 -12.55
N ILE A 147 -10.40 6.80 -13.42
CA ILE A 147 -9.59 7.31 -14.54
C ILE A 147 -10.46 8.15 -15.48
N ASP A 148 -11.61 7.64 -15.92
CA ASP A 148 -12.54 8.39 -16.78
C ASP A 148 -13.01 9.69 -16.10
N LYS A 149 -13.38 9.63 -14.82
CA LYS A 149 -13.78 10.81 -14.04
C LYS A 149 -12.68 11.86 -13.95
N ILE A 150 -11.44 11.46 -13.69
CA ILE A 150 -10.29 12.36 -13.61
C ILE A 150 -10.06 13.03 -14.97
N LEU A 151 -10.05 12.25 -16.06
CA LEU A 151 -9.83 12.78 -17.41
C LEU A 151 -10.93 13.76 -17.84
N ARG A 152 -12.21 13.47 -17.55
CA ARG A 152 -13.33 14.39 -17.84
C ARG A 152 -13.28 15.68 -17.04
N ASN A 153 -12.62 15.67 -15.88
CA ASN A 153 -12.53 16.82 -14.98
C ASN A 153 -11.11 17.38 -14.90
N TYR A 154 -10.26 17.15 -15.91
CA TYR A 154 -8.83 17.52 -15.88
C TYR A 154 -8.59 18.98 -15.44
N ALA A 155 -9.44 19.92 -15.87
CA ALA A 155 -9.34 21.35 -15.52
C ALA A 155 -9.47 21.63 -14.02
N LYS A 156 -10.15 20.75 -13.25
CA LYS A 156 -10.28 20.87 -11.79
C LYS A 156 -9.15 20.17 -11.04
N VAL A 157 -8.54 19.15 -11.65
CA VAL A 157 -7.48 18.33 -11.05
C VAL A 157 -6.12 19.04 -11.14
N GLY A 158 -5.92 19.83 -12.19
CA GLY A 158 -4.69 20.57 -12.44
C GLY A 158 -3.90 19.94 -13.58
N LEU A 159 -3.63 20.76 -14.59
CA LEU A 159 -2.53 20.62 -15.55
C LEU A 159 -1.74 21.93 -15.52
#